data_AF-U5QMM9-F1
#
_entry.id   AF-U5QMM9-F1
#
_cell.length_a   1.000
_cell.length_b   1.000
_cell.length_c   1.000
_cell.angle_alpha   90.00
_cell.angle_beta   90.00
_cell.angle_gamma   90.00
#
_symmetry.space_group_name_H-M   'P 1'
#
loop_
_entity.id
_entity.type
_entity.pdbx_description
1 polymer ?
#
loop_
_entity_poly.entity_id
_entity_poly.type
_entity_poly.pdbx_seq_one_letter_code
_entity_poly.pdbx_strand_id
1 'polypeptide(L)'
;MSRGAIPADRRGRHLLKQVPQFRISCCEDKPVTAARRFVQENQIVPPAVISVQRNQQAAERFFWSTRGLFGARYAEDHYFLFPSLVALVYQSAAPDAQKVS
;
A
#
# COMPACT_ATOMS: atom_id res chain seq x y z
N MET A 1 3.30 -17.67 -25.14
CA MET A 1 3.55 -17.03 -23.82
C MET A 1 2.77 -15.72 -23.78
N SER A 2 1.55 -15.76 -23.23
CA SER A 2 0.61 -14.64 -23.27
C SER A 2 1.00 -13.57 -22.26
N ARG A 3 1.37 -12.38 -22.74
CA ARG A 3 1.45 -11.16 -21.92
C ARG A 3 0.03 -10.79 -21.51
N GLY A 4 -0.44 -11.36 -20.40
CA GLY A 4 -1.75 -11.04 -19.84
C GLY A 4 -1.80 -9.57 -19.49
N ALA A 5 -2.49 -8.77 -20.29
CA ALA A 5 -2.82 -7.40 -19.96
C ALA A 5 -3.51 -7.39 -18.60
N ILE A 6 -2.82 -6.85 -17.59
CA ILE A 6 -3.37 -6.69 -16.25
C ILE A 6 -4.56 -5.72 -16.41
N PRO A 7 -5.82 -6.15 -16.16
CA PRO A 7 -6.98 -5.27 -16.31
C PRO A 7 -6.81 -4.03 -15.44
N ALA A 8 -7.28 -2.87 -15.90
CA ALA A 8 -7.07 -1.57 -15.25
C ALA A 8 -7.43 -1.56 -13.75
N ASP A 9 -8.41 -2.38 -13.34
CA ASP A 9 -8.82 -2.64 -11.95
C ASP A 9 -7.75 -3.26 -11.04
N ARG A 10 -6.67 -3.81 -11.60
CA ARG A 10 -5.60 -4.45 -10.82
C ARG A 10 -4.36 -3.57 -10.67
N ARG A 11 -4.31 -2.38 -11.26
CA ARG A 11 -3.15 -1.49 -11.16
C ARG A 11 -2.95 -1.00 -9.73
N GLY A 12 -3.99 -0.47 -9.09
CA GLY A 12 -3.92 -0.03 -7.69
C GLY A 12 -3.45 -1.14 -6.75
N ARG A 13 -4.03 -2.34 -6.87
CA ARG A 13 -3.59 -3.51 -6.09
C ARG A 13 -2.15 -3.94 -6.37
N HIS A 14 -1.67 -3.80 -7.61
CA HIS A 14 -0.28 -4.08 -7.95
C HIS A 14 0.67 -3.06 -7.31
N LEU A 15 0.33 -1.77 -7.32
CA LEU A 15 1.12 -0.70 -6.71
C LEU A 15 1.18 -0.84 -5.19
N LEU A 16 0.05 -1.15 -4.54
CA LEU A 16 0.02 -1.40 -3.09
C LEU A 16 0.86 -2.61 -2.67
N LYS A 17 1.23 -3.52 -3.58
CA LYS A 17 2.17 -4.61 -3.28
C LYS A 17 3.63 -4.19 -3.35
N GLN A 18 3.96 -3.13 -4.10
CA GLN A 18 5.32 -2.62 -4.24
C GLN A 18 5.73 -1.74 -3.04
N VAL A 19 4.76 -1.16 -2.33
CA VAL A 19 5.03 -0.37 -1.13
C VAL A 19 5.29 -1.26 0.09
N PRO A 20 6.06 -0.79 1.10
CA PRO A 20 6.32 -1.52 2.33
C PRO A 20 5.03 -1.93 3.04
N GLN A 21 4.95 -3.20 3.44
CA GLN A 21 3.79 -3.77 4.15
C GLN A 21 4.19 -4.15 5.57
N PHE A 22 3.49 -3.57 6.54
CA PHE A 22 3.64 -3.86 7.96
C PHE A 22 2.43 -4.63 8.45
N ARG A 23 2.64 -5.57 9.37
CA ARG A 23 1.56 -6.32 10.01
C ARG A 23 1.68 -6.18 11.51
N ILE A 24 0.58 -5.78 12.15
CA ILE A 24 0.49 -5.63 13.59
C ILE A 24 -0.74 -6.34 14.11
N SER A 25 -0.66 -6.82 15.35
CA SER A 25 -1.78 -7.42 16.06
C SER A 25 -2.26 -6.44 17.13
N CYS A 26 -3.57 -6.20 17.21
CA CYS A 26 -4.13 -5.30 18.23
C CYS A 26 -5.38 -5.92 18.85
N CYS A 27 -5.41 -6.02 20.18
CA CYS A 27 -6.53 -6.62 20.93
C CYS A 27 -7.46 -5.58 21.59
N GLU A 28 -6.93 -4.44 22.06
CA GLU A 28 -7.69 -3.46 22.87
C GLU A 28 -8.18 -2.24 22.09
N ASP A 29 -7.36 -1.68 21.20
CA ASP A 29 -7.68 -0.44 20.49
C ASP A 29 -8.42 -0.65 19.16
N LYS A 30 -9.10 0.41 18.68
CA LYS A 30 -9.62 0.44 17.32
C LYS A 30 -8.47 0.27 16.32
N PRO A 31 -8.63 -0.50 15.24
CA PRO A 31 -7.55 -0.84 14.33
C PRO A 31 -6.94 0.39 13.64
N VAL A 32 -7.75 1.41 13.34
CA VAL A 32 -7.27 2.69 12.81
C VAL A 32 -6.36 3.44 13.79
N THR A 33 -6.67 3.39 15.09
CA THR A 33 -5.87 4.00 16.16
C THR A 33 -4.55 3.26 16.32
N ALA A 34 -4.60 1.92 16.36
CA ALA A 34 -3.42 1.08 16.42
C ALA A 34 -2.48 1.29 15.22
N ALA A 35 -3.03 1.36 14.00
CA ALA A 35 -2.26 1.67 12.80
C ALA A 35 -1.58 3.04 12.87
N ARG A 36 -2.32 4.08 13.29
CA ARG A 36 -1.76 5.43 13.46
C ARG A 36 -0.64 5.47 14.48
N ARG A 37 -0.87 4.84 15.63
CA ARG A 37 0.10 4.76 16.72
C ARG A 37 1.36 4.04 16.26
N PHE A 38 1.21 2.90 15.59
CA PHE A 38 2.33 2.15 15.02
C PHE A 38 3.15 2.98 14.03
N VAL A 39 2.50 3.71 13.14
CA VAL A 39 3.16 4.62 12.18
C VAL A 39 3.96 5.71 12.90
N GLN A 40 3.39 6.31 13.95
CA GLN A 40 4.07 7.36 14.73
C GLN A 40 5.24 6.81 15.55
N GLU A 41 5.04 5.71 16.26
CA GLU A 41 6.05 5.06 17.10
C GLU A 41 7.25 4.54 16.28
N ASN A 42 6.98 3.98 15.10
CA ASN A 42 8.03 3.44 14.22
C ASN A 42 8.50 4.46 13.17
N GLN A 43 8.01 5.71 13.23
CA GLN A 43 8.31 6.78 12.29
C GLN A 43 8.20 6.33 10.82
N ILE A 44 7.14 5.58 10.49
CA ILE A 44 6.96 4.99 9.16
C ILE A 44 6.76 6.11 8.13
N VAL A 45 7.64 6.12 7.14
CA VAL A 45 7.58 7.08 6.03
C VAL A 45 6.55 6.60 5.01
N PRO A 46 5.65 7.48 4.52
CA PRO A 46 4.72 7.14 3.44
C PRO A 46 5.46 7.02 2.09
N PRO A 47 4.98 6.21 1.13
CA PRO A 47 3.77 5.38 1.18
C PRO A 47 4.01 4.01 1.83
N ALA A 48 3.11 3.57 2.72
CA ALA A 48 3.20 2.25 3.36
C ALA A 48 1.82 1.63 3.57
N VAL A 49 1.74 0.30 3.73
CA VAL A 49 0.49 -0.41 4.05
C VAL A 49 0.61 -1.05 5.41
N ILE A 50 -0.35 -0.82 6.29
CA ILE A 50 -0.41 -1.39 7.63
C ILE A 50 -1.61 -2.33 7.70
N SER A 51 -1.35 -3.60 7.94
CA SER A 51 -2.36 -4.64 8.15
C SER A 51 -2.52 -4.85 9.65
N VAL A 52 -3.65 -4.42 10.19
CA VAL A 52 -3.99 -4.58 11.61
C VAL A 52 -4.87 -5.79 11.77
N GLN A 53 -4.34 -6.80 12.43
CA GLN A 53 -5.07 -8.01 12.75
C GLN A 53 -5.70 -7.88 14.13
N ARG A 54 -7.04 -7.87 14.16
CA ARG A 54 -7.79 -7.86 15.42
C ARG A 54 -8.00 -9.26 15.95
N ASN A 55 -8.34 -10.20 15.06
CA ASN A 55 -8.54 -11.62 15.36
C ASN A 55 -7.90 -12.49 14.26
N GLN A 56 -7.79 -13.80 14.49
CA GLN A 56 -7.24 -14.74 13.49
C GLN A 56 -7.96 -14.68 12.14
N GLN A 57 -9.26 -14.33 12.11
CA GLN A 57 -10.07 -14.28 10.89
C GLN A 57 -10.27 -12.86 10.30
N ALA A 58 -9.98 -11.80 11.05
CA ALA A 58 -10.26 -10.42 10.64
C ALA A 58 -9.01 -9.55 10.70
N ALA A 59 -8.52 -9.16 9.52
CA ALA A 59 -7.43 -8.20 9.37
C ALA A 59 -7.90 -7.01 8.52
N GLU A 60 -7.82 -5.82 9.09
CA GLU A 60 -8.10 -4.56 8.40
C GLU A 60 -6.81 -4.00 7.82
N ARG A 61 -6.86 -3.53 6.57
CA ARG A 61 -5.68 -3.02 5.86
C ARG A 61 -5.83 -1.53 5.64
N PHE A 62 -4.81 -0.79 6.02
CA PHE A 62 -4.72 0.65 5.92
C PHE A 62 -3.54 1.05 5.06
N PHE A 63 -3.68 2.12 4.30
CA PHE A 63 -2.64 2.74 3.50
C PHE A 63 -2.23 4.07 4.14
N TRP A 64 -0.96 4.17 4.51
CA TRP A 64 -0.33 5.37 5.00
C TRP A 64 0.19 6.21 3.85
N SER A 65 -0.36 7.41 3.72
CA SER A 65 -0.01 8.42 2.74
C SER A 65 0.53 9.66 3.46
N THR A 66 1.24 10.52 2.73
CA THR A 66 1.69 11.83 3.21
C THR A 66 0.54 12.70 3.73
N ARG A 67 -0.69 12.47 3.25
CA ARG A 67 -1.88 13.18 3.75
C ARG A 67 -2.57 12.52 4.94
N GLY A 68 -2.25 11.28 5.27
CA GLY A 68 -2.90 10.54 6.35
C GLY A 68 -3.10 9.06 6.08
N LEU A 69 -3.87 8.42 6.96
CA LEU A 69 -4.16 6.99 6.92
C LEU A 69 -5.53 6.75 6.28
N PHE A 70 -5.58 5.91 5.24
CA PHE A 70 -6.78 5.57 4.49
C PHE A 70 -7.00 4.06 4.47
N GLY A 71 -8.20 3.58 4.12
CA GLY A 71 -8.41 2.15 3.88
C GLY A 71 -7.61 1.69 2.65
N ALA A 72 -6.96 0.52 2.73
CA ALA A 72 -6.18 -0.01 1.60
C ALA A 72 -7.05 -0.22 0.35
N ARG A 73 -8.30 -0.67 0.52
CA ARG A 73 -9.27 -0.81 -0.57
C ARG A 73 -9.54 0.53 -1.27
N TYR A 74 -9.74 1.59 -0.48
CA TYR A 74 -9.96 2.92 -1.02
C TYR A 74 -8.74 3.41 -1.82
N ALA A 75 -7.53 3.15 -1.32
CA ALA A 75 -6.29 3.49 -2.02
C ALA A 75 -6.06 2.64 -3.29
N GLU A 76 -6.51 1.38 -3.31
CA GLU A 76 -6.51 0.56 -4.54
C GLU A 76 -7.38 1.20 -5.63
N ASP A 77 -8.59 1.63 -5.28
CA ASP A 77 -9.56 2.17 -6.23
C ASP A 77 -9.18 3.61 -6.66
N HIS A 78 -8.60 4.39 -5.76
CA HIS A 78 -8.26 5.81 -5.97
C HIS A 78 -6.75 6.06 -6.01
N TYR A 79 -5.97 5.11 -6.53
CA TYR A 79 -4.50 5.20 -6.56
C TYR A 79 -3.98 6.47 -7.27
N PHE A 80 -4.73 7.00 -8.23
CA PHE A 80 -4.41 8.23 -8.96
C PHE A 80 -4.44 9.50 -8.09
N LEU A 81 -5.12 9.49 -6.94
CA LEU A 81 -5.12 10.61 -6.00
C LEU A 81 -3.79 10.72 -5.22
N PHE A 82 -2.96 9.68 -5.26
CA PHE A 82 -1.74 9.60 -4.49
C PHE A 82 -0.52 9.77 -5.42
N PRO A 83 0.15 10.94 -5.40
CA PRO A 83 1.31 11.18 -6.28
C PRO A 83 2.42 10.15 -6.07
N SER A 84 2.59 9.63 -4.84
CA SER A 84 3.54 8.58 -4.52
C SER A 84 3.23 7.25 -5.22
N LEU A 85 1.96 6.89 -5.39
CA LEU A 85 1.57 5.67 -6.12
C LEU A 85 1.66 5.89 -7.63
N VAL A 86 1.30 7.08 -8.11
CA VAL A 86 1.44 7.45 -9.52
C VAL A 86 2.90 7.39 -9.96
N ALA A 87 3.84 7.89 -9.14
CA ALA A 87 5.27 7.79 -9.42
C ALA A 87 5.73 6.33 -9.61
N LEU A 88 5.23 5.39 -8.81
CA LEU A 88 5.52 3.96 -8.95
C LEU A 88 4.96 3.36 -10.24
N VAL A 89 3.81 3.86 -10.74
CA VAL A 89 3.28 3.46 -12.06
C VAL A 89 4.25 3.87 -13.16
N TYR A 90 4.74 5.11 -13.13
CA TYR A 90 5.71 5.60 -14.12
C TYR A 90 7.03 4.84 -14.03
N GLN A 91 7.48 4.48 -12.83
CA GLN A 91 8.69 3.67 -12.63
C GLN A 91 8.54 2.25 -13.21
N SER A 92 7.37 1.63 -13.03
CA SER A 92 7.07 0.28 -13.56
C SER A 92 6.81 0.27 -15.07
N ALA A 93 6.48 1.42 -15.65
CA ALA A 93 6.23 1.58 -17.09
C ALA A 93 7.49 1.99 -17.87
N ALA A 94 8.63 2.25 -17.21
CA ALA A 94 9.91 2.43 -17.88
C ALA A 94 10.43 1.05 -18.33
N PRO A 95 10.50 0.77 -19.65
CA PRO A 95 11.18 -0.41 -20.12
C PRO A 95 12.69 -0.17 -19.97
N ASP A 96 13.35 -1.10 -19.28
CA ASP A 96 14.74 -1.50 -19.47
C ASP A 96 15.73 -0.41 -19.96
N ALA A 97 16.28 0.35 -19.02
CA ALA A 97 17.54 1.04 -19.22
C ALA A 97 18.47 0.65 -18.09
N GLN A 98 18.96 -0.60 -18.10
CA GLN A 98 20.36 -0.96 -17.75
C GLN A 98 20.59 -2.48 -17.83
N LYS A 99 20.95 -2.97 -19.02
CA LYS A 99 21.97 -4.03 -19.16
C LYS A 99 22.80 -3.76 -20.39
N VAL A 100 23.71 -2.80 -20.26
CA VAL A 100 24.90 -2.71 -21.12
C VAL A 100 26.04 -3.25 -20.29
N SER A 101 26.46 -4.47 -20.59
CA SER A 101 27.77 -5.06 -20.26
C SER A 101 27.98 -6.25 -21.18
#